data_AF-A0A221NIT0-F1
#
_entry.id   AF-A0A221NIT0-F1
#
_cell.length_a   1.000
_cell.length_b   1.000
_cell.length_c   1.000
_cell.angle_alpha   90.00
_cell.angle_beta   90.00
_cell.angle_gamma   90.00
#
_symmetry.space_group_name_H-M   'P 1'
#
loop_
_entity.id
_entity.type
_entity.pdbx_description
1 polymer ?
#
loop_
_entity_poly.entity_id
_entity_poly.type
_entity_poly.pdbx_seq_one_letter_code
_entity_poly.pdbx_strand_id
1 'polypeptide(L)'
;MNDLSPAQRILLWQAVEDYSGLWECPWELRAIRPSASDEDLKIEAAKIVADLLSMELVGLYYCQEPYGEMSKIPDDMAFELLGTDDVWTVPAPGAVSVRFSATKEASSFFFTAP
;
A
#
# COMPACT_ATOMS: atom_id res chain seq x y z
N MET A 1 4.31 -6.94 -21.22
CA MET A 1 4.65 -7.17 -19.81
C MET A 1 4.94 -5.79 -19.26
N ASN A 2 4.04 -5.22 -18.46
CA ASN A 2 4.13 -3.79 -18.10
C ASN A 2 5.27 -3.57 -17.10
N ASP A 3 6.21 -2.71 -17.46
CA ASP A 3 7.21 -2.22 -16.51
C ASP A 3 6.51 -1.38 -15.45
N LEU A 4 6.66 -1.77 -14.18
CA LEU A 4 6.22 -0.95 -13.05
C LEU A 4 7.01 0.37 -13.04
N SER A 5 6.31 1.47 -12.86
CA SER A 5 6.92 2.79 -12.63
C SER A 5 7.80 2.79 -11.37
N PRO A 6 8.75 3.73 -11.22
CA PRO A 6 9.55 3.85 -10.00
C PRO A 6 8.69 3.95 -8.72
N ALA A 7 7.56 4.66 -8.80
CA ALA A 7 6.64 4.83 -7.69
C ALA A 7 5.84 3.54 -7.36
N GLN A 8 5.47 2.75 -8.36
CA GLN A 8 4.91 1.41 -8.13
C GLN A 8 5.94 0.46 -7.52
N ARG A 9 7.20 0.53 -7.99
CA ARG A 9 8.28 -0.34 -7.47
C ARG A 9 8.60 -0.07 -6.02
N ILE A 10 8.64 1.20 -5.58
CA ILE A 10 8.95 1.51 -4.17
C ILE A 10 7.85 1.02 -3.22
N LEU A 11 6.57 1.21 -3.58
CA LEU A 11 5.46 0.72 -2.74
C LEU A 11 5.34 -0.81 -2.78
N LEU A 12 5.59 -1.43 -3.94
CA LEU A 12 5.61 -2.89 -4.02
C LEU A 12 6.77 -3.49 -3.22
N TRP A 13 7.94 -2.86 -3.23
CA TRP A 13 9.08 -3.26 -2.40
C TRP A 13 8.71 -3.24 -0.91
N GLN A 14 8.13 -2.13 -0.45
CA GLN A 14 7.65 -1.98 0.92
C GLN A 14 6.67 -3.12 1.29
N ALA A 15 5.72 -3.43 0.41
CA ALA A 15 4.75 -4.51 0.60
C ALA A 15 5.37 -5.93 0.61
N VAL A 16 6.52 -6.11 -0.07
CA VAL A 16 7.27 -7.39 -0.08
C VAL A 16 8.06 -7.57 1.22
N GLU A 17 8.59 -6.50 1.79
CA GLU A 17 9.38 -6.56 3.03
C GLU A 17 8.51 -6.79 4.28
N ASP A 18 7.34 -6.14 4.36
CA ASP A 18 6.46 -6.25 5.53
C ASP A 18 4.97 -6.00 5.18
N TYR A 19 4.08 -6.26 6.14
CA TYR A 19 2.74 -5.68 6.17
C TYR A 19 2.84 -4.21 6.57
N SER A 20 2.91 -3.33 5.58
CA SER A 20 3.07 -1.89 5.79
C SER A 20 1.74 -1.16 5.89
N GLY A 21 1.72 -0.06 6.63
CA GLY A 21 0.53 0.78 6.77
C GLY A 21 0.26 1.58 5.50
N LEU A 22 -1.02 1.75 5.12
CA LEU A 22 -1.36 2.63 3.99
C LEU A 22 -0.91 4.08 4.23
N TRP A 23 -0.93 4.54 5.49
CA TRP A 23 -0.45 5.88 5.88
C TRP A 23 1.05 6.09 5.66
N GLU A 24 1.83 5.03 5.45
CA GLU A 24 3.27 5.10 5.23
C GLU A 24 3.61 5.33 3.75
N CYS A 25 2.72 4.96 2.82
CA CYS A 25 2.95 5.10 1.37
C CYS A 25 3.31 6.54 0.95
N PRO A 26 2.63 7.60 1.43
CA PRO A 26 3.01 8.97 1.09
C PRO A 26 4.41 9.36 1.58
N TRP A 27 4.91 8.73 2.66
CA TRP A 27 6.26 8.97 3.17
C TRP A 27 7.32 8.38 2.23
N GLU A 28 7.11 7.15 1.75
CA GLU A 28 7.98 6.52 0.76
C GLU A 28 7.99 7.29 -0.55
N LEU A 29 6.83 7.75 -1.02
CA LEU A 29 6.73 8.55 -2.25
C LEU A 29 7.44 9.90 -2.13
N ARG A 30 7.62 10.46 -0.92
CA ARG A 30 8.40 11.69 -0.71
C ARG A 30 9.84 11.55 -1.19
N ALA A 31 10.43 10.37 -1.07
CA ALA A 31 11.80 10.13 -1.54
C ALA A 31 11.95 10.37 -3.06
N ILE A 32 10.87 10.13 -3.82
CA ILE A 32 10.81 10.32 -5.27
C ILE A 32 10.30 11.73 -5.62
N ARG A 33 9.39 12.27 -4.80
CA ARG A 33 8.75 13.58 -5.01
C ARG A 33 8.87 14.49 -3.78
N PRO A 34 10.07 14.99 -3.48
CA PRO A 34 10.34 15.71 -2.24
C PRO A 34 9.60 17.04 -2.10
N SER A 35 9.18 17.64 -3.22
CA SER A 35 8.49 18.93 -3.26
C SER A 35 6.97 18.82 -3.38
N ALA A 36 6.41 17.61 -3.48
CA ALA A 36 4.97 17.43 -3.53
C ALA A 36 4.33 17.71 -2.17
N SER A 37 3.07 18.16 -2.17
CA SER A 37 2.29 18.34 -0.96
C SER A 37 1.88 16.98 -0.38
N ASP A 38 1.53 16.95 0.91
CA ASP A 38 1.07 15.73 1.58
C ASP A 38 -0.20 15.18 0.94
N GLU A 39 -1.10 16.08 0.51
CA GLU A 39 -2.34 15.73 -0.18
C GLU A 39 -2.07 15.12 -1.56
N ASP A 40 -1.16 15.71 -2.34
CA ASP A 40 -0.77 15.17 -3.65
C ASP A 40 -0.17 13.76 -3.52
N LEU A 41 0.67 13.55 -2.51
CA LEU A 41 1.31 12.25 -2.27
C LEU A 41 0.31 11.20 -1.80
N LYS A 42 -0.67 11.59 -0.99
CA LYS A 42 -1.78 10.70 -0.61
C LYS A 42 -2.62 10.31 -1.82
N ILE A 43 -3.00 11.28 -2.67
CA ILE A 43 -3.74 11.00 -3.91
C ILE A 43 -2.94 10.06 -4.83
N GLU A 44 -1.63 10.27 -4.93
CA GLU A 44 -0.76 9.41 -5.71
C GLU A 44 -0.61 8.02 -5.11
N ALA A 45 -0.43 7.91 -3.79
CA ALA A 45 -0.38 6.63 -3.09
C ALA A 45 -1.67 5.83 -3.31
N ALA A 46 -2.84 6.46 -3.18
CA ALA A 46 -4.13 5.82 -3.42
C ALA A 46 -4.23 5.26 -4.85
N LYS A 47 -3.79 6.03 -5.86
CA LYS A 47 -3.77 5.58 -7.26
C LYS A 47 -2.82 4.39 -7.46
N ILE A 48 -1.61 4.47 -6.92
CA ILE A 48 -0.61 3.41 -7.08
C ILE A 48 -1.07 2.12 -6.38
N VAL A 49 -1.61 2.22 -5.16
CA VAL A 49 -2.13 1.04 -4.45
C VAL A 49 -3.31 0.44 -5.18
N ALA A 50 -4.22 1.26 -5.73
CA ALA A 50 -5.33 0.78 -6.56
C ALA A 50 -4.84 0.07 -7.84
N ASP A 51 -3.82 0.60 -8.50
CA ASP A 51 -3.19 -0.04 -9.66
C ASP A 51 -2.58 -1.39 -9.27
N LEU A 52 -1.82 -1.46 -8.17
CA LEU A 52 -1.19 -2.70 -7.69
C LEU A 52 -2.24 -3.75 -7.26
N LEU A 53 -3.34 -3.32 -6.63
CA LEU A 53 -4.48 -4.20 -6.31
C LEU A 53 -5.12 -4.76 -7.58
N SER A 54 -5.34 -3.91 -8.59
CA SER A 54 -5.92 -4.32 -9.88
C SER A 54 -5.02 -5.28 -10.65
N MET A 55 -3.72 -5.24 -10.41
CA MET A 55 -2.74 -6.19 -10.95
C MET A 55 -2.58 -7.46 -10.09
N GLU A 56 -3.37 -7.61 -9.02
CA GLU A 56 -3.27 -8.70 -8.04
C GLU A 56 -1.88 -8.81 -7.39
N LEU A 57 -1.13 -7.69 -7.35
CA LEU A 57 0.22 -7.66 -6.80
C LEU A 57 0.26 -7.39 -5.30
N VAL A 58 -0.78 -6.76 -4.76
CA VAL A 58 -0.91 -6.53 -3.32
C VAL A 58 -2.31 -6.93 -2.86
N GLY A 59 -2.45 -7.18 -1.56
CA GLY A 59 -3.75 -7.27 -0.88
C GLY A 59 -3.82 -6.29 0.27
N LEU A 60 -5.03 -5.88 0.64
CA LEU A 60 -5.27 -5.08 1.85
C LEU A 60 -5.75 -5.96 3.01
N TYR A 61 -5.37 -5.57 4.22
CA TYR A 61 -5.62 -6.31 5.45
C TYR A 61 -6.00 -5.34 6.57
N TYR A 62 -7.01 -5.70 7.36
CA TYR A 62 -7.21 -5.06 8.66
C TYR A 62 -6.16 -5.57 9.65
N CYS A 63 -5.63 -4.65 10.48
CA CYS A 63 -4.72 -4.97 11.57
C CYS A 63 -5.15 -4.23 12.83
N GLN A 64 -5.18 -4.91 13.97
CA GLN A 64 -5.25 -4.22 15.26
C GLN A 64 -3.83 -3.80 15.67
N GLU A 65 -3.54 -2.50 15.68
CA GLU A 65 -2.18 -2.01 15.83
C GLU A 65 -1.60 -2.22 17.25
N PRO A 66 -0.29 -2.49 17.39
CA PRO A 66 0.72 -2.55 16.32
C PRO A 66 1.00 -3.95 15.72
N TYR A 67 0.50 -5.02 16.33
CA TYR A 67 0.89 -6.41 16.00
C TYR A 67 -0.29 -7.40 16.02
N GLY A 68 -1.50 -6.91 15.79
CA GLY A 68 -2.70 -7.73 15.72
C GLY A 68 -2.69 -8.69 14.53
N GLU A 69 -3.63 -9.63 14.55
CA GLU A 69 -3.80 -10.55 13.43
C GLU A 69 -4.26 -9.80 12.18
N MET A 70 -3.70 -10.21 11.03
CA MET A 70 -4.06 -9.67 9.72
C MET A 70 -5.31 -10.36 9.21
N SER A 71 -6.35 -9.60 8.88
CA SER A 71 -7.57 -10.11 8.26
C SER A 71 -7.73 -9.55 6.87
N LYS A 72 -7.75 -10.42 5.84
CA LYS A 72 -7.81 -9.99 4.44
C LYS A 72 -9.12 -9.22 4.17
N ILE A 73 -8.99 -8.07 3.55
CA ILE A 73 -10.10 -7.24 3.09
C ILE A 73 -10.51 -7.75 1.69
N PRO A 74 -11.81 -7.99 1.44
CA PRO A 74 -12.31 -8.28 0.10
C PRO A 74 -12.00 -7.15 -0.90
N ASP A 75 -11.73 -7.50 -2.15
CA ASP A 75 -11.20 -6.55 -3.13
C ASP A 75 -12.17 -5.39 -3.42
N ASP A 76 -13.48 -5.63 -3.43
CA ASP A 76 -14.52 -4.60 -3.58
C ASP A 76 -14.45 -3.55 -2.45
N MET A 77 -14.37 -4.01 -1.21
CA MET A 77 -14.20 -3.15 -0.04
C MET A 77 -12.82 -2.46 -0.01
N ALA A 78 -11.78 -3.13 -0.51
CA ALA A 78 -10.43 -2.57 -0.58
C ALA A 78 -10.39 -1.29 -1.43
N PHE A 79 -11.02 -1.29 -2.59
CA PHE A 79 -11.09 -0.09 -3.44
C PHE A 79 -11.88 1.05 -2.80
N GLU A 80 -12.97 0.75 -2.09
CA GLU A 80 -13.75 1.77 -1.37
C GLU A 80 -12.93 2.45 -0.27
N LEU A 81 -12.17 1.66 0.51
CA LEU A 81 -11.34 2.17 1.61
C LEU A 81 -10.26 3.14 1.16
N LEU A 82 -9.65 2.96 -0.01
CA LEU A 82 -8.64 3.88 -0.55
C LEU A 82 -9.20 5.29 -0.75
N GLY A 83 -10.51 5.43 -0.94
CA GLY A 83 -11.20 6.71 -1.05
C GLY A 83 -11.53 7.39 0.28
N THR A 84 -11.26 6.73 1.41
CA THR A 84 -11.53 7.27 2.75
C THR A 84 -10.27 7.90 3.36
N ASP A 85 -10.44 8.97 4.14
CA ASP A 85 -9.29 9.69 4.72
C ASP A 85 -8.63 8.94 5.89
N ASP A 86 -9.40 8.14 6.61
CA ASP A 86 -8.96 7.51 7.87
C ASP A 86 -7.82 6.51 7.65
N VAL A 87 -7.83 5.77 6.55
CA VAL A 87 -6.80 4.74 6.26
C VAL A 87 -5.43 5.34 5.93
N TRP A 88 -5.37 6.63 5.61
CA TRP A 88 -4.15 7.36 5.29
C TRP A 88 -3.57 8.11 6.49
N THR A 89 -4.16 7.95 7.67
CA THR A 89 -3.71 8.59 8.90
C THR A 89 -3.02 7.58 9.81
N VAL A 90 -1.97 8.01 10.50
CA VAL A 90 -1.28 7.17 11.48
C VAL A 90 -2.29 6.74 12.56
N PRO A 91 -2.49 5.42 12.77
CA PRO A 91 -3.45 4.93 13.74
C PRO A 91 -2.97 5.18 15.18
N ALA A 92 -3.92 5.39 16.09
CA ALA A 92 -3.63 5.40 17.52
C ALA A 92 -3.27 3.97 18.01
N PRO A 93 -2.50 3.82 19.10
CA PRO A 93 -2.23 2.51 19.68
C PRO A 93 -3.52 1.75 20.01
N GLY A 94 -3.62 0.50 19.55
CA GLY A 94 -4.79 -0.35 19.73
C GLY A 94 -5.96 -0.09 18.76
N ALA A 95 -5.84 0.91 17.88
CA ALA A 95 -6.81 1.13 16.81
C ALA A 95 -6.71 0.07 15.71
N VAL A 96 -7.77 -0.06 14.92
CA VAL A 96 -7.72 -0.85 13.69
C VAL A 96 -7.24 0.04 12.56
N SER A 97 -6.29 -0.47 11.78
CA SER A 97 -5.72 0.19 10.61
C SER A 97 -5.90 -0.68 9.37
N VAL A 98 -5.54 -0.12 8.21
CA VAL A 98 -5.41 -0.87 6.96
C VAL A 98 -3.94 -0.95 6.59
N ARG A 99 -3.47 -2.18 6.43
CA ARG A 99 -2.14 -2.51 5.94
C ARG A 99 -2.22 -3.13 4.56
N PHE A 100 -1.16 -3.00 3.79
CA PHE A 100 -1.01 -3.64 2.49
C PHE A 100 0.25 -4.51 2.49
N SER A 101 0.17 -5.64 1.80
CA SER A 101 1.30 -6.56 1.66
C SER A 101 1.24 -7.24 0.29
N ALA A 102 2.41 -7.64 -0.22
CA ALA A 102 2.53 -8.30 -1.49
C ALA A 102 1.81 -9.66 -1.48
N THR A 103 1.17 -9.99 -2.60
CA THR A 103 0.71 -11.36 -2.84
C THR A 103 1.90 -12.29 -3.06
N LYS A 104 1.67 -13.61 -2.96
CA LYS A 104 2.74 -14.60 -3.23
C LYS A 104 3.26 -14.48 -4.67
N GLU A 105 2.35 -14.16 -5.57
CA GLU A 105 2.58 -13.94 -6.99
C GLU A 105 3.44 -12.69 -7.21
N ALA A 106 3.17 -11.60 -6.48
CA ALA A 106 3.97 -10.39 -6.54
C ALA A 106 5.40 -10.56 -6.04
N SER A 107 5.62 -11.27 -4.93
CA SER A 107 6.98 -11.52 -4.46
C SER A 107 7.79 -12.22 -5.56
N SER A 108 7.18 -13.18 -6.26
CA SER A 108 7.81 -13.87 -7.39
C SER A 108 8.06 -12.92 -8.57
N PHE A 109 7.09 -12.06 -8.91
CA PHE A 109 7.23 -11.04 -9.95
C PHE A 109 8.38 -10.06 -9.66
N PHE A 110 8.49 -9.58 -8.42
CA PHE A 110 9.48 -8.59 -8.01
C PHE A 110 10.91 -9.11 -8.14
N PHE A 111 11.16 -10.36 -7.74
CA PHE A 111 12.51 -10.97 -7.79
C PHE A 111 12.89 -11.57 -9.15
N THR A 112 11.96 -11.65 -10.11
CA THR A 112 12.21 -12.20 -11.46
C THR A 112 12.15 -11.17 -12.58
N ALA A 113 11.65 -9.97 -12.30
CA ALA A 113 11.75 -8.85 -13.24
C ALA A 113 13.24 -8.43 -13.40
N PRO A 114 13.76 -8.34 -14.64
CA PRO A 114 15.15 -7.98 -14.91
C PRO A 114 15.51 -6.55 -14.48
#